data_AF-A0A933RNZ8-F1
#
_entry.id   AF-A0A933RNZ8-F1
#
_cell.length_a   1.000
_cell.length_b   1.000
_cell.length_c   1.000
_cell.angle_alpha   90.00
_cell.angle_beta   90.00
_cell.angle_gamma   90.00
#
_symmetry.space_group_name_H-M   'P 1'
#
loop_
_entity.id
_entity.type
_entity.pdbx_description
1 polymer ?
#
loop_
_entity_poly.entity_id
_entity_poly.type
_entity_poly.pdbx_seq_one_letter_code
_entity_poly.pdbx_strand_id
1 'polypeptide(L)'
;MSDFRFTRRQFLEVTGATTLALSLDSLGFLGGMAHATEKIFQKWEYKNWESLHRDEWKWDRITYGTHLVDCYPGNCLWRVYAKDGVVWREEQAGKYPIVDPSSTDWNPRGCQKGCSFSNMMYNPDRVKYPMKRVGERGEGKWKRITWDEAADEVCNHLIDAIQTAGPESIIFEPGPGNGGWIHLMSSMNFLGSLGATELDINATIGDFNKGVYETFGKFQFCDSVDGWFFGKLLLIWHMNPVYTRIPCYHFIADARYNGAEVVTIAPDYSPSAIHADEWIPIEMGADAALGLAAGQVLISEGTYDKAFLKEQTDFPLLIRSDNHKFLRETDVEKTGREDQFYFWDSAANSPVKAPRETLSLPCDPALEGKYKATLKDGSQVEVRPGFDIFKEMLDRDYTPEKASQMCGANPETIRRLARKAWKARGHVQILVGWNSSKYYHGDLMERAMCLLLALTGSVGNK
;
A
#
# COMPACT_ATOMS: atom_id res chain seq x y z
N MET A 1 26.33 62.39 -0.40
CA MET A 1 25.65 62.31 0.91
C MET A 1 25.68 63.71 1.51
N SER A 2 24.57 64.44 1.44
CA SER A 2 24.42 65.77 2.03
C SER A 2 23.82 65.63 3.44
N ASP A 3 24.52 66.16 4.43
CA ASP A 3 24.13 66.18 5.85
C ASP A 3 22.77 66.84 6.06
N PHE A 4 21.74 66.07 6.39
CA PHE A 4 20.50 66.58 6.96
C PHE A 4 20.68 66.68 8.48
N ARG A 5 20.99 67.88 9.00
CA ARG A 5 20.97 68.17 10.44
C ARG A 5 19.71 68.94 10.80
N PHE A 6 18.78 68.27 11.48
CA PHE A 6 17.67 68.93 12.17
C PHE A 6 18.21 69.81 13.31
N THR A 7 17.76 71.06 13.39
CA THR A 7 18.02 71.87 14.58
C THR A 7 17.12 71.42 15.74
N ARG A 8 17.60 71.55 16.98
CA ARG A 8 16.82 71.24 18.21
C ARG A 8 15.45 71.92 18.23
N ARG A 9 15.35 73.12 17.64
CA ARG A 9 14.11 73.89 17.52
C ARG A 9 13.13 73.23 16.53
N GLN A 10 13.61 72.80 15.37
CA GLN A 10 12.79 72.06 14.40
C GLN A 10 12.33 70.70 14.96
N PHE A 11 13.16 70.03 15.76
CA PHE A 11 12.74 68.80 16.45
C PHE A 11 11.59 69.05 17.43
N LEU A 12 11.64 70.14 18.21
CA LEU A 12 10.59 70.51 19.16
C LEU A 12 9.31 71.02 18.49
N GLU A 13 9.42 71.76 17.38
CA GLU A 13 8.27 72.19 16.58
C GLU A 13 7.56 70.99 15.95
N VAL A 14 8.31 70.03 15.41
CA VAL A 14 7.76 68.79 14.84
C VAL A 14 7.14 67.93 15.95
N THR A 15 7.83 67.67 17.05
CA THR A 15 7.26 66.86 18.15
C THR A 15 6.05 67.51 18.82
N GLY A 16 6.04 68.84 19.00
CA GLY A 16 4.89 69.57 19.52
C GLY A 16 3.66 69.46 18.61
N ALA A 17 3.84 69.60 17.30
CA ALA A 17 2.76 69.45 16.32
C ALA A 17 2.24 68.01 16.23
N THR A 18 3.13 67.01 16.27
CA THR A 18 2.74 65.58 16.21
C THR A 18 2.00 65.14 17.48
N THR A 19 2.38 65.66 18.65
CA THR A 19 1.71 65.30 19.92
C THR A 19 0.31 65.90 19.99
N LEU A 20 0.11 67.11 19.45
CA LEU A 20 -1.23 67.72 19.37
C LEU A 20 -2.14 66.97 18.37
N ALA A 21 -1.60 66.59 17.21
CA ALA A 21 -2.33 65.82 16.19
C ALA A 21 -2.74 64.43 16.69
N LEU A 22 -1.84 63.72 17.40
CA LEU A 22 -2.14 62.41 17.99
C LEU A 22 -3.13 62.50 19.16
N SER A 23 -3.16 63.62 19.89
CA SER A 23 -4.12 63.82 20.98
C SER A 23 -5.54 64.12 20.47
N LEU A 24 -5.66 64.80 19.32
CA LEU A 24 -6.95 65.15 18.71
C LEU A 24 -7.65 63.94 18.08
N ASP A 25 -6.91 63.00 17.49
CA ASP A 25 -7.47 61.71 16.99
C ASP A 25 -7.94 60.78 18.13
N SER A 26 -7.38 60.93 19.34
CA SER A 26 -7.76 60.12 20.52
C SER A 26 -8.98 60.66 21.27
N LEU A 27 -9.36 61.93 21.07
CA LEU A 27 -10.53 62.57 21.68
C LEU A 27 -11.75 62.39 20.78
N GLY A 28 -12.19 61.14 20.65
CA GLY A 28 -13.29 60.71 19.79
C GLY A 28 -14.60 61.46 20.00
N PHE A 29 -14.86 62.45 19.14
CA PHE A 29 -16.20 62.96 18.90
C PHE A 29 -16.82 62.23 17.70
N LEU A 30 -17.93 61.57 17.98
CA LEU A 30 -18.68 60.65 17.13
C LEU A 30 -19.06 61.21 15.75
N GLY A 31 -18.75 60.44 14.72
CA GLY A 31 -19.28 60.62 13.37
C GLY A 31 -18.88 59.50 12.42
N GLY A 32 -19.32 58.25 12.68
CA GLY A 32 -19.26 57.22 11.63
C GLY A 32 -19.08 55.79 12.11
N MET A 33 -20.18 55.11 12.45
CA MET A 33 -20.24 53.64 12.36
C MET A 33 -20.01 53.13 10.92
N ALA A 34 -19.92 54.01 9.92
CA ALA A 34 -19.54 53.68 8.54
C ALA A 34 -18.02 53.64 8.28
N HIS A 35 -17.19 54.29 9.09
CA HIS A 35 -15.73 54.37 8.85
C HIS A 35 -14.95 53.16 9.39
N ALA A 36 -15.50 52.41 10.34
CA ALA A 36 -14.86 51.19 10.84
C ALA A 36 -14.86 50.07 9.78
N THR A 37 -15.89 50.02 8.92
CA THR A 37 -15.97 49.06 7.81
C THR A 37 -15.09 49.45 6.62
N GLU A 38 -14.87 50.72 6.32
CA GLU A 38 -14.02 51.17 5.21
C GLU A 38 -12.52 50.91 5.44
N LYS A 39 -12.03 51.02 6.68
CA LYS A 39 -10.62 50.70 7.01
C LYS A 39 -10.26 49.22 6.80
N ILE A 40 -11.23 48.32 6.95
CA ILE A 40 -11.02 46.86 6.75
C ILE A 40 -10.80 46.54 5.26
N PHE A 41 -11.40 47.32 4.37
CA PHE A 41 -11.23 47.19 2.91
C PHE A 41 -10.24 48.20 2.33
N GLN A 42 -9.54 48.97 3.18
CA GLN A 42 -8.56 49.93 2.73
C GLN A 42 -7.38 49.18 2.10
N LYS A 43 -7.09 49.47 0.84
CA LYS A 43 -5.92 48.93 0.15
C LYS A 43 -4.68 49.61 0.73
N TRP A 44 -3.96 48.90 1.58
CA TRP A 44 -2.69 49.37 2.11
C TRP A 44 -1.61 49.23 1.03
N GLU A 45 -1.01 50.35 0.61
CA GLU A 45 0.11 50.32 -0.34
C GLU A 45 1.44 50.17 0.39
N TYR A 46 1.79 48.94 0.76
CA TYR A 46 3.09 48.63 1.35
C TYR A 46 4.14 48.33 0.27
N LYS A 47 4.74 49.39 -0.30
CA LYS A 47 5.56 49.27 -1.52
C LYS A 47 6.91 48.55 -1.38
N ASN A 48 7.45 48.39 -0.16
CA ASN A 48 8.89 48.05 0.01
C ASN A 48 9.22 46.76 0.80
N TRP A 49 8.38 46.31 1.74
CA TRP A 49 8.68 45.09 2.51
C TRP A 49 8.07 43.84 1.85
N GLU A 50 6.90 43.97 1.24
CA GLU A 50 6.25 42.88 0.52
C GLU A 50 7.05 42.44 -0.71
N SER A 51 7.85 43.34 -1.31
CA SER A 51 8.73 42.98 -2.43
C SER A 51 9.79 41.95 -2.01
N LEU A 52 10.25 41.96 -0.75
CA LEU A 52 11.17 40.95 -0.24
C LEU A 52 10.57 39.54 -0.38
N HIS A 53 9.34 39.35 0.10
CA HIS A 53 8.64 38.05 0.01
C HIS A 53 8.25 37.68 -1.42
N ARG A 54 7.92 38.67 -2.27
CA ARG A 54 7.67 38.43 -3.69
C ARG A 54 8.95 38.00 -4.42
N ASP A 55 10.10 38.55 -4.02
CA ASP A 55 11.40 38.22 -4.61
C ASP A 55 11.91 36.84 -4.17
N GLU A 56 11.54 36.39 -2.97
CA GLU A 56 11.72 34.99 -2.52
C GLU A 56 11.00 34.02 -3.47
N TRP A 57 9.76 34.32 -3.86
CA TRP A 57 8.95 33.50 -4.76
C TRP A 57 9.10 33.87 -6.25
N LYS A 58 10.36 33.96 -6.71
CA LYS A 58 10.74 34.12 -8.13
C LYS A 58 11.73 33.05 -8.56
N TRP A 59 11.62 32.61 -9.81
CA TRP A 59 12.46 31.58 -10.41
C TRP A 59 12.67 31.86 -11.90
N ASP A 60 13.71 31.26 -12.47
CA ASP A 60 14.06 31.42 -13.88
C ASP A 60 13.47 30.30 -14.73
N ARG A 61 13.34 29.10 -14.15
CA ARG A 61 12.89 27.90 -14.87
C ARG A 61 12.04 27.00 -13.99
N ILE A 62 10.99 26.43 -14.59
CA ILE A 62 10.24 25.31 -14.03
C ILE A 62 10.46 24.10 -14.94
N THR A 63 10.78 22.96 -14.34
CA THR A 63 10.78 21.65 -15.01
C THR A 63 9.86 20.67 -14.29
N TYR A 64 9.48 19.57 -14.94
CA TYR A 64 8.81 18.49 -14.24
C TYR A 64 9.83 17.50 -13.66
N GLY A 65 9.51 16.96 -12.49
CA GLY A 65 10.31 15.97 -11.80
C GLY A 65 9.44 14.98 -11.04
N THR A 66 10.08 13.90 -10.60
CA THR A 66 9.54 12.92 -9.67
C THR A 66 10.67 12.40 -8.79
N HIS A 67 10.34 11.71 -7.71
CA HIS A 67 11.31 11.14 -6.78
C HIS A 67 11.50 9.66 -7.09
N LEU A 68 12.72 9.31 -7.50
CA LEU A 68 13.11 7.95 -7.92
C LEU A 68 13.52 7.11 -6.70
N VAL A 69 12.58 6.96 -5.76
CA VAL A 69 12.71 6.25 -4.49
C VAL A 69 11.52 5.31 -4.30
N ASP A 70 11.71 4.28 -3.49
CA ASP A 70 10.65 3.32 -3.19
C ASP A 70 9.59 3.89 -2.25
N CYS A 71 8.51 4.45 -2.81
CA CYS A 71 7.46 5.13 -2.05
C CYS A 71 6.06 4.74 -2.50
N TYR A 72 5.87 3.48 -2.90
CA TYR A 72 4.69 3.00 -3.65
C TYR A 72 3.33 3.22 -2.95
N PRO A 73 2.24 3.59 -3.68
CA PRO A 73 2.27 4.10 -5.04
C PRO A 73 2.97 5.47 -5.01
N GLY A 74 4.12 5.52 -5.67
CA GLY A 74 5.03 6.66 -5.62
C GLY A 74 4.74 7.62 -6.75
N ASN A 75 5.81 8.10 -7.39
CA ASN A 75 5.74 8.80 -8.68
C ASN A 75 4.83 10.04 -8.69
N CYS A 76 4.81 10.75 -7.56
CA CYS A 76 4.14 12.04 -7.47
C CYS A 76 4.77 13.00 -8.48
N LEU A 77 3.96 13.75 -9.22
CA LEU A 77 4.41 14.67 -10.24
C LEU A 77 4.70 16.02 -9.58
N TRP A 78 5.93 16.51 -9.74
CA TRP A 78 6.40 17.76 -9.16
C TRP A 78 6.78 18.77 -10.25
N ARG A 79 6.58 20.04 -9.93
CA ARG A 79 7.28 21.17 -10.54
C ARG A 79 8.55 21.43 -9.73
N VAL A 80 9.68 21.46 -10.42
CA VAL A 80 11.00 21.75 -9.85
C VAL A 80 11.39 23.16 -10.31
N TYR A 81 11.60 24.04 -9.34
CA TYR A 81 11.88 25.45 -9.56
C TYR A 81 13.39 25.69 -9.46
N ALA A 82 13.97 26.31 -10.48
CA ALA A 82 15.38 26.70 -10.50
C ALA A 82 15.53 28.21 -10.62
N LYS A 83 16.49 28.76 -9.87
CA LYS A 83 16.85 30.17 -9.82
C LYS A 83 18.37 30.29 -9.80
N ASP A 84 18.94 31.14 -10.64
CA ASP A 84 20.38 31.37 -10.78
C ASP A 84 21.18 30.07 -11.02
N GLY A 85 20.58 29.14 -11.77
CA GLY A 85 21.18 27.82 -12.05
C GLY A 85 21.13 26.83 -10.88
N VAL A 86 20.50 27.18 -9.76
CA VAL A 86 20.35 26.36 -8.56
C VAL A 86 18.90 25.89 -8.44
N VAL A 87 18.68 24.60 -8.19
CA VAL A 87 17.34 24.09 -7.84
C VAL A 87 17.00 24.63 -6.45
N TRP A 88 15.92 25.40 -6.39
CA TRP A 88 15.53 26.14 -5.19
C TRP A 88 14.51 25.36 -4.36
N ARG A 89 13.48 24.78 -5.01
CA ARG A 89 12.44 23.99 -4.35
C ARG A 89 11.64 23.15 -5.35
N GLU A 90 10.75 22.34 -4.81
CA GLU A 90 9.71 21.65 -5.56
C GLU A 90 8.30 21.89 -4.98
N GLU A 91 7.30 21.73 -5.84
CA GLU A 91 5.88 21.76 -5.48
C GLU A 91 5.13 20.71 -6.30
N GLN A 92 4.07 20.12 -5.74
CA GLN A 92 3.23 19.21 -6.50
C GLN A 92 2.66 19.90 -7.74
N ALA A 93 2.70 19.21 -8.88
CA ALA A 93 2.25 19.80 -10.13
C ALA A 93 0.73 19.93 -10.20
N GLY A 94 -0.02 19.05 -9.51
CA GLY A 94 -1.48 19.02 -9.48
C GLY A 94 -2.09 18.86 -10.88
N LYS A 95 -1.56 17.95 -11.69
CA LYS A 95 -1.94 17.75 -13.10
C LYS A 95 -2.36 16.33 -13.44
N TYR A 96 -2.74 15.53 -12.45
CA TYR A 96 -3.33 14.22 -12.72
C TYR A 96 -4.70 14.41 -13.37
N PRO A 97 -5.02 13.66 -14.44
CA PRO A 97 -6.36 13.68 -15.01
C PRO A 97 -7.35 13.08 -14.01
N ILE A 98 -8.62 13.50 -14.11
CA ILE A 98 -9.72 12.82 -13.44
C ILE A 98 -9.91 11.48 -14.15
N VAL A 99 -9.62 10.37 -13.45
CA VAL A 99 -9.71 9.01 -13.99
C VAL A 99 -11.16 8.52 -13.96
N ASP A 100 -11.82 8.70 -12.82
CA ASP A 100 -13.24 8.37 -12.63
C ASP A 100 -13.95 9.58 -12.00
N PRO A 101 -14.91 10.22 -12.68
CA PRO A 101 -15.60 11.40 -12.17
C PRO A 101 -16.55 11.10 -10.99
N SER A 102 -16.79 9.82 -10.67
CA SER A 102 -17.55 9.41 -9.49
C SER A 102 -16.69 9.27 -8.22
N SER A 103 -15.36 9.36 -8.34
CA SER A 103 -14.40 9.37 -7.22
C SER A 103 -13.75 10.73 -7.07
N THR A 104 -13.01 10.92 -5.97
CA THR A 104 -12.11 12.06 -5.79
C THR A 104 -10.91 11.95 -6.73
N ASP A 105 -10.34 13.07 -7.15
CA ASP A 105 -9.18 13.04 -8.04
C ASP A 105 -7.86 12.82 -7.28
N TRP A 106 -6.81 12.46 -8.01
CA TRP A 106 -5.52 12.11 -7.43
C TRP A 106 -4.69 13.31 -6.94
N ASN A 107 -5.07 14.54 -7.29
CA ASN A 107 -4.27 15.73 -6.96
C ASN A 107 -4.40 16.11 -5.48
N PRO A 108 -3.36 16.73 -4.88
CA PRO A 108 -2.06 17.05 -5.45
C PRO A 108 -1.01 15.93 -5.31
N ARG A 109 -1.33 14.83 -4.59
CA ARG A 109 -0.35 13.87 -4.07
C ARG A 109 0.79 14.55 -3.29
N GLY A 110 1.98 13.96 -3.33
CA GLY A 110 3.16 14.44 -2.62
C GLY A 110 3.19 14.05 -1.16
N CYS A 111 4.32 14.32 -0.51
CA CYS A 111 4.50 14.09 0.92
C CYS A 111 5.61 15.00 1.45
N GLN A 112 5.77 15.04 2.76
CA GLN A 112 6.77 15.85 3.45
C GLN A 112 8.21 15.58 2.98
N LYS A 113 8.56 14.34 2.63
CA LYS A 113 9.90 14.00 2.09
C LYS A 113 10.08 14.55 0.68
N GLY A 114 9.02 14.53 -0.11
CA GLY A 114 9.03 15.04 -1.47
C GLY A 114 9.13 16.56 -1.53
N CYS A 115 8.54 17.27 -0.56
CA CYS A 115 8.64 18.74 -0.46
C CYS A 115 10.04 19.24 -0.07
N SER A 116 10.98 18.33 0.22
CA SER A 116 12.33 18.65 0.68
C SER A 116 13.39 17.83 -0.03
N PHE A 117 13.08 17.25 -1.20
CA PHE A 117 13.97 16.34 -1.91
C PHE A 117 15.12 17.09 -2.59
N SER A 118 14.93 18.36 -2.98
CA SER A 118 16.02 19.21 -3.51
C SER A 118 17.22 19.31 -2.56
N ASN A 119 17.01 19.17 -1.25
CA ASN A 119 18.10 19.15 -0.26
C ASN A 119 19.12 18.04 -0.52
N MET A 120 18.71 16.90 -1.11
CA MET A 120 19.62 15.82 -1.47
C MET A 120 20.65 16.24 -2.53
N MET A 121 20.35 17.25 -3.35
CA MET A 121 21.28 17.77 -4.36
C MET A 121 22.46 18.51 -3.72
N TYR A 122 22.27 19.10 -2.55
CA TYR A 122 23.26 19.97 -1.91
C TYR A 122 23.76 19.44 -0.57
N ASN A 123 23.24 18.27 -0.15
CA ASN A 123 23.63 17.61 1.08
C ASN A 123 25.16 17.38 1.12
N PRO A 124 25.84 17.64 2.27
CA PRO A 124 27.27 17.38 2.43
C PRO A 124 27.67 15.93 2.14
N ASP A 125 26.77 14.97 2.35
CA ASP A 125 26.99 13.54 2.12
C ASP A 125 26.86 13.13 0.64
N ARG A 126 26.52 14.06 -0.26
CA ARG A 126 26.40 13.76 -1.69
C ARG A 126 27.73 13.29 -2.25
N VAL A 127 27.72 12.08 -2.85
CA VAL A 127 28.87 11.55 -3.60
C VAL A 127 29.08 12.41 -4.86
N LYS A 128 30.25 13.07 -4.94
CA LYS A 128 30.60 14.01 -6.02
C LYS A 128 31.53 13.42 -7.07
N TYR A 129 32.35 12.43 -6.68
CA TYR A 129 33.41 11.87 -7.50
C TYR A 129 33.52 10.37 -7.27
N PRO A 130 34.05 9.60 -8.25
CA PRO A 130 34.52 8.24 -8.00
C PRO A 130 35.58 8.22 -6.90
N MET A 131 35.49 7.21 -6.02
CA MET A 131 36.34 7.08 -4.86
C MET A 131 36.74 5.63 -4.65
N LYS A 132 38.02 5.42 -4.32
CA LYS A 132 38.60 4.12 -3.94
C LYS A 132 38.86 4.07 -2.45
N ARG A 133 38.51 2.97 -1.82
CA ARG A 133 38.79 2.72 -0.41
C ARG A 133 40.31 2.57 -0.19
N VAL A 134 40.85 3.23 0.84
CA VAL A 134 42.30 3.15 1.20
C VAL A 134 42.57 2.63 2.61
N GLY A 135 41.52 2.36 3.39
CA GLY A 135 41.61 1.71 4.71
C GLY A 135 40.75 0.46 4.78
N GLU A 136 40.45 -0.03 5.97
CA GLU A 136 39.56 -1.19 6.16
C GLU A 136 38.11 -0.85 5.78
N ARG A 137 37.32 -1.87 5.41
CA ARG A 137 35.90 -1.69 5.07
C ARG A 137 35.16 -1.14 6.30
N GLY A 138 34.42 -0.04 6.12
CA GLY A 138 33.69 0.65 7.20
C GLY A 138 34.44 1.84 7.83
N GLU A 139 35.73 2.05 7.54
CA GLU A 139 36.50 3.16 8.15
C GLU A 139 36.21 4.55 7.54
N GLY A 140 35.49 4.63 6.42
CA GLY A 140 35.21 5.90 5.74
C GLY A 140 36.45 6.58 5.11
N LYS A 141 37.57 5.85 4.92
CA LYS A 141 38.80 6.38 4.32
C LYS A 141 38.82 6.17 2.80
N TRP A 142 38.74 7.28 2.06
CA TRP A 142 38.58 7.29 0.61
C TRP A 142 39.65 8.14 -0.09
N LYS A 143 40.11 7.68 -1.25
CA LYS A 143 40.91 8.45 -2.19
C LYS A 143 40.08 8.69 -3.45
N ARG A 144 39.98 9.94 -3.89
CA ARG A 144 39.36 10.28 -5.18
C ARG A 144 40.15 9.67 -6.33
N ILE A 145 39.45 9.10 -7.30
CA ILE A 145 40.00 8.56 -8.55
C ILE A 145 39.21 9.10 -9.76
N THR A 146 39.71 8.89 -10.96
CA THR A 146 38.99 9.24 -12.20
C THR A 146 37.89 8.21 -12.50
N TRP A 147 36.99 8.54 -13.44
CA TRP A 147 36.00 7.59 -13.92
C TRP A 147 36.64 6.42 -14.68
N ASP A 148 37.68 6.68 -15.50
CA ASP A 148 38.40 5.65 -16.24
C ASP A 148 39.07 4.66 -15.27
N GLU A 149 39.77 5.17 -14.24
CA GLU A 149 40.38 4.32 -13.21
C GLU A 149 39.34 3.45 -12.48
N ALA A 150 38.18 4.02 -12.14
CA ALA A 150 37.12 3.30 -11.45
C ALA A 150 36.49 2.22 -12.34
N ALA A 151 36.20 2.56 -13.60
CA ALA A 151 35.61 1.64 -14.57
C ALA A 151 36.57 0.49 -14.90
N ASP A 152 37.84 0.78 -15.17
CA ASP A 152 38.87 -0.24 -15.45
C ASP A 152 39.03 -1.19 -14.26
N GLU A 153 39.07 -0.66 -13.04
CA GLU A 153 39.19 -1.49 -11.83
C GLU A 153 38.00 -2.45 -11.68
N VAL A 154 36.77 -1.95 -11.83
CA VAL A 154 35.55 -2.77 -11.77
C VAL A 154 35.54 -3.82 -12.89
N CYS A 155 35.81 -3.43 -14.13
CA CYS A 155 35.83 -4.33 -15.27
C CYS A 155 36.85 -5.47 -15.11
N ASN A 156 38.07 -5.16 -14.65
CA ASN A 156 39.08 -6.18 -14.38
C ASN A 156 38.60 -7.20 -13.35
N HIS A 157 37.96 -6.75 -12.26
CA HIS A 157 37.46 -7.66 -11.23
C HIS A 157 36.28 -8.52 -11.74
N LEU A 158 35.41 -7.97 -12.60
CA LEU A 158 34.34 -8.74 -13.23
C LEU A 158 34.92 -9.83 -14.15
N ILE A 159 35.93 -9.50 -14.97
CA ILE A 159 36.60 -10.47 -15.85
C ILE A 159 37.30 -11.55 -15.03
N ASP A 160 38.03 -11.17 -13.99
CA ASP A 160 38.74 -12.11 -13.11
C ASP A 160 37.77 -13.08 -12.43
N ALA A 161 36.62 -12.57 -11.94
CA ALA A 161 35.57 -13.40 -11.36
C ALA A 161 34.99 -14.40 -12.37
N ILE A 162 34.69 -13.94 -13.59
CA ILE A 162 34.19 -14.79 -14.68
C ILE A 162 35.21 -15.89 -15.01
N GLN A 163 36.50 -15.55 -15.13
CA GLN A 163 37.56 -16.51 -15.48
C GLN A 163 37.83 -17.51 -14.36
N THR A 164 37.71 -17.10 -13.09
CA THR A 164 38.07 -17.93 -11.94
C THR A 164 36.92 -18.81 -11.45
N ALA A 165 35.70 -18.28 -11.44
CA ALA A 165 34.55 -18.88 -10.75
C ALA A 165 33.27 -18.91 -11.59
N GLY A 166 33.29 -18.46 -12.85
CA GLY A 166 32.12 -18.38 -13.71
C GLY A 166 31.31 -17.09 -13.50
N PRO A 167 30.50 -16.68 -14.50
CA PRO A 167 29.72 -15.45 -14.44
C PRO A 167 28.67 -15.43 -13.33
N GLU A 168 28.17 -16.59 -12.91
CA GLU A 168 27.21 -16.74 -11.82
C GLU A 168 27.75 -16.29 -10.45
N SER A 169 29.07 -16.16 -10.32
CA SER A 169 29.72 -15.62 -9.12
C SER A 169 29.52 -14.11 -8.94
N ILE A 170 29.07 -13.41 -9.98
CA ILE A 170 28.66 -12.01 -9.94
C ILE A 170 27.20 -11.96 -9.49
N ILE A 171 26.95 -11.34 -8.34
CA ILE A 171 25.61 -11.16 -7.79
C ILE A 171 25.13 -9.73 -8.04
N PHE A 172 23.97 -9.60 -8.67
CA PHE A 172 23.24 -8.34 -8.78
C PHE A 172 22.07 -8.33 -7.80
N GLU A 173 22.13 -7.40 -6.85
CA GLU A 173 21.01 -7.07 -5.98
C GLU A 173 20.48 -5.68 -6.39
N PRO A 174 19.31 -5.59 -7.05
CA PRO A 174 18.80 -4.32 -7.56
C PRO A 174 18.41 -3.31 -6.47
N GLY A 175 18.33 -3.75 -5.21
CA GLY A 175 17.78 -2.97 -4.11
C GLY A 175 16.32 -2.58 -4.35
N PRO A 176 15.74 -1.67 -3.55
CA PRO A 176 14.32 -1.31 -3.63
C PRO A 176 13.95 -0.41 -4.83
N GLY A 177 14.66 -0.49 -5.96
CA GLY A 177 14.32 0.28 -7.16
C GLY A 177 14.69 1.78 -7.12
N ASN A 178 15.69 2.15 -6.31
CA ASN A 178 16.27 3.51 -6.33
C ASN A 178 16.82 3.83 -7.73
N GLY A 179 16.55 5.05 -8.21
CA GLY A 179 16.94 5.49 -9.56
C GLY A 179 15.92 5.20 -10.66
N GLY A 180 14.81 4.54 -10.34
CA GLY A 180 13.68 4.30 -11.25
C GLY A 180 13.96 3.24 -12.31
N TRP A 181 12.97 3.01 -13.18
CA TRP A 181 12.98 1.90 -14.15
C TRP A 181 14.15 1.93 -15.12
N ILE A 182 14.55 3.10 -15.62
CA ILE A 182 15.65 3.19 -16.59
C ILE A 182 16.98 2.78 -15.94
N HIS A 183 17.23 3.20 -14.69
CA HIS A 183 18.41 2.79 -13.95
C HIS A 183 18.42 1.28 -13.73
N LEU A 184 17.32 0.75 -13.20
CA LEU A 184 17.17 -0.68 -12.92
C LEU A 184 17.38 -1.53 -14.18
N MET A 185 16.66 -1.23 -15.26
CA MET A 185 16.75 -1.99 -16.51
C MET A 185 18.14 -1.91 -17.16
N SER A 186 18.84 -0.78 -17.03
CA SER A 186 20.19 -0.64 -17.58
C SER A 186 21.17 -1.56 -16.85
N SER A 187 21.09 -1.63 -15.52
CA SER A 187 21.91 -2.52 -14.69
C SER A 187 21.58 -3.99 -14.94
N MET A 188 20.28 -4.35 -14.98
CA MET A 188 19.83 -5.72 -15.30
C MET A 188 20.33 -6.17 -16.68
N ASN A 189 20.21 -5.31 -17.70
CA ASN A 189 20.67 -5.65 -19.05
C ASN A 189 22.19 -5.86 -19.10
N PHE A 190 22.96 -4.99 -18.47
CA PHE A 190 24.41 -5.12 -18.42
C PHE A 190 24.83 -6.43 -17.73
N LEU A 191 24.32 -6.68 -16.53
CA LEU A 191 24.71 -7.83 -15.71
C LEU A 191 24.15 -9.15 -16.26
N GLY A 192 22.91 -9.14 -16.76
CA GLY A 192 22.30 -10.28 -17.42
C GLY A 192 23.06 -10.68 -18.70
N SER A 193 23.58 -9.71 -19.46
CA SER A 193 24.42 -10.01 -20.64
C SER A 193 25.76 -10.66 -20.28
N LEU A 194 26.24 -10.45 -19.05
CA LEU A 194 27.44 -11.12 -18.52
C LEU A 194 27.14 -12.53 -18.00
N GLY A 195 25.86 -12.90 -17.83
CA GLY A 195 25.45 -14.15 -17.18
C GLY A 195 25.46 -14.09 -15.65
N ALA A 196 25.41 -12.89 -15.06
CA ALA A 196 25.39 -12.70 -13.61
C ALA A 196 24.10 -13.26 -12.98
N THR A 197 24.17 -13.60 -11.69
CA THR A 197 23.02 -14.02 -10.89
C THR A 197 22.26 -12.80 -10.38
N GLU A 198 20.99 -12.67 -10.76
CA GLU A 198 20.09 -11.64 -10.24
C GLU A 198 19.26 -12.16 -9.07
N LEU A 199 19.16 -11.37 -8.00
CA LEU A 199 18.31 -11.68 -6.84
C LEU A 199 16.90 -11.10 -7.03
N ASP A 200 15.89 -11.86 -6.58
CA ASP A 200 14.50 -11.38 -6.56
C ASP A 200 14.32 -10.27 -5.51
N ILE A 201 13.96 -9.08 -5.99
CA ILE A 201 13.77 -7.87 -5.18
C ILE A 201 12.71 -8.04 -4.08
N ASN A 202 11.58 -8.67 -4.38
CA ASN A 202 10.48 -8.78 -3.41
C ASN A 202 10.81 -9.84 -2.35
N ALA A 203 11.59 -10.86 -2.71
CA ALA A 203 12.13 -11.83 -1.78
C ALA A 203 13.19 -11.20 -0.85
N THR A 204 14.07 -10.34 -1.34
CA THR A 204 15.12 -9.72 -0.52
C THR A 204 14.57 -8.68 0.47
N ILE A 205 13.53 -7.91 0.09
CA ILE A 205 12.92 -6.90 0.96
C ILE A 205 11.71 -7.42 1.75
N GLY A 206 11.20 -8.61 1.41
CA GLY A 206 10.07 -9.25 2.07
C GLY A 206 8.72 -8.63 1.75
N ASP A 207 8.52 -8.11 0.54
CA ASP A 207 7.28 -7.45 0.10
C ASP A 207 6.42 -8.36 -0.82
N PHE A 208 6.76 -9.65 -0.93
CA PHE A 208 5.96 -10.63 -1.69
C PHE A 208 4.84 -11.27 -0.84
N ASN A 209 3.59 -10.96 -1.18
CA ASN A 209 2.40 -11.53 -0.54
C ASN A 209 2.17 -12.99 -0.98
N LYS A 210 2.85 -13.93 -0.32
CA LYS A 210 2.85 -15.37 -0.64
C LYS A 210 1.46 -15.99 -0.56
N GLY A 211 0.65 -15.66 0.44
CA GLY A 211 -0.68 -16.24 0.63
C GLY A 211 -1.67 -15.80 -0.43
N VAL A 212 -1.54 -14.55 -0.91
CA VAL A 212 -2.31 -14.08 -2.09
C VAL A 212 -1.89 -14.86 -3.34
N TYR A 213 -0.58 -15.07 -3.54
CA TYR A 213 -0.08 -15.87 -4.65
C TYR A 213 -0.56 -17.33 -4.60
N GLU A 214 -0.50 -17.97 -3.43
CA GLU A 214 -1.00 -19.33 -3.21
C GLU A 214 -2.50 -19.46 -3.50
N THR A 215 -3.29 -18.45 -3.14
CA THR A 215 -4.76 -18.48 -3.31
C THR A 215 -5.17 -18.28 -4.76
N PHE A 216 -4.56 -17.32 -5.45
CA PHE A 216 -5.03 -16.87 -6.77
C PHE A 216 -4.13 -17.30 -7.93
N GLY A 217 -2.95 -17.84 -7.65
CA GLY A 217 -1.95 -18.18 -8.67
C GLY A 217 -1.43 -16.97 -9.46
N LYS A 218 -1.57 -15.76 -8.91
CA LYS A 218 -1.20 -14.50 -9.56
C LYS A 218 -0.24 -13.69 -8.71
N PHE A 219 0.78 -13.14 -9.36
CA PHE A 219 1.71 -12.22 -8.73
C PHE A 219 1.00 -10.91 -8.37
N GLN A 220 0.87 -10.64 -7.06
CA GLN A 220 0.44 -9.36 -6.46
C GLN A 220 -0.57 -8.54 -7.27
N PHE A 221 -1.76 -9.08 -7.49
CA PHE A 221 -2.85 -8.31 -8.07
C PHE A 221 -3.56 -7.50 -6.98
N CYS A 222 -3.92 -6.26 -7.31
CA CYS A 222 -4.69 -5.37 -6.44
C CYS A 222 -5.52 -4.43 -7.32
N ASP A 223 -6.51 -3.79 -6.72
CA ASP A 223 -7.18 -2.67 -7.37
C ASP A 223 -6.30 -1.41 -7.30
N SER A 224 -6.59 -0.48 -8.21
CA SER A 224 -6.16 0.90 -8.15
C SER A 224 -6.54 1.55 -6.81
N VAL A 225 -5.70 2.44 -6.30
CA VAL A 225 -5.86 3.00 -4.94
C VAL A 225 -7.05 3.95 -4.83
N ASP A 226 -7.48 4.57 -5.92
CA ASP A 226 -8.75 5.29 -6.01
C ASP A 226 -9.98 4.39 -5.86
N GLY A 227 -9.81 3.07 -6.07
CA GLY A 227 -10.79 2.03 -5.73
C GLY A 227 -11.20 2.04 -4.26
N TRP A 228 -10.34 2.51 -3.35
CA TRP A 228 -10.64 2.60 -1.91
C TRP A 228 -11.83 3.51 -1.60
N PHE A 229 -12.13 4.47 -2.49
CA PHE A 229 -13.28 5.37 -2.35
C PHE A 229 -14.64 4.63 -2.39
N PHE A 230 -14.70 3.49 -3.08
CA PHE A 230 -15.96 2.79 -3.36
C PHE A 230 -16.32 1.72 -2.31
N GLY A 231 -15.36 1.31 -1.48
CA GLY A 231 -15.57 0.34 -0.42
C GLY A 231 -16.67 0.78 0.56
N LYS A 232 -17.41 -0.20 1.12
CA LYS A 232 -18.38 0.04 2.20
C LYS A 232 -17.82 -0.34 3.57
N LEU A 233 -16.87 -1.26 3.58
CA LEU A 233 -16.06 -1.59 4.75
C LEU A 233 -14.59 -1.71 4.33
N LEU A 234 -13.76 -0.82 4.86
CA LEU A 234 -12.32 -0.78 4.63
C LEU A 234 -11.60 -1.34 5.87
N LEU A 235 -10.96 -2.48 5.72
CA LEU A 235 -10.17 -3.12 6.77
C LEU A 235 -8.69 -2.78 6.57
N ILE A 236 -8.17 -1.85 7.37
CA ILE A 236 -6.74 -1.57 7.46
C ILE A 236 -6.12 -2.68 8.31
N TRP A 237 -5.46 -3.64 7.67
CA TRP A 237 -5.02 -4.89 8.34
C TRP A 237 -3.62 -5.26 7.83
N HIS A 238 -2.56 -5.03 8.62
CA HIS A 238 -1.14 -5.03 8.18
C HIS A 238 -0.68 -3.79 7.37
N MET A 239 -1.40 -2.69 7.49
CA MET A 239 -1.06 -1.43 6.82
C MET A 239 -1.23 -0.22 7.73
N ASN A 240 -0.54 0.89 7.43
CA ASN A 240 -0.67 2.17 8.14
C ASN A 240 -0.72 3.33 7.14
N PRO A 241 -1.80 3.46 6.35
CA PRO A 241 -1.87 4.34 5.18
C PRO A 241 -1.65 5.82 5.48
N VAL A 242 -1.99 6.33 6.67
CA VAL A 242 -1.68 7.73 7.05
C VAL A 242 -0.18 7.99 7.03
N TYR A 243 0.64 6.98 7.37
CA TYR A 243 2.09 7.11 7.44
C TYR A 243 2.80 6.59 6.18
N THR A 244 2.31 5.48 5.61
CA THR A 244 2.98 4.75 4.51
C THR A 244 2.32 4.93 3.14
N ARG A 245 1.15 5.61 3.07
CA ARG A 245 0.42 5.97 1.85
C ARG A 245 -0.08 7.41 1.87
N ILE A 246 0.72 8.31 2.44
CA ILE A 246 0.43 9.75 2.58
C ILE A 246 -0.27 10.36 1.34
N PRO A 247 0.24 10.22 0.11
CA PRO A 247 -0.37 10.88 -1.05
C PRO A 247 -1.72 10.30 -1.48
N CYS A 248 -2.14 9.15 -0.92
CA CYS A 248 -3.37 8.44 -1.27
C CYS A 248 -4.35 8.31 -0.12
N TYR A 249 -3.96 8.66 1.11
CA TYR A 249 -4.80 8.45 2.28
C TYR A 249 -6.17 9.17 2.17
N HIS A 250 -6.23 10.27 1.42
CA HIS A 250 -7.46 11.01 1.20
C HIS A 250 -8.58 10.12 0.66
N PHE A 251 -8.31 9.13 -0.21
CA PHE A 251 -9.34 8.20 -0.69
C PHE A 251 -10.05 7.44 0.44
N ILE A 252 -9.34 7.06 1.51
CA ILE A 252 -9.92 6.42 2.70
C ILE A 252 -10.76 7.43 3.48
N ALA A 253 -10.25 8.65 3.66
CA ALA A 253 -10.98 9.70 4.36
C ALA A 253 -12.27 10.12 3.62
N ASP A 254 -12.18 10.24 2.30
CA ASP A 254 -13.28 10.58 1.41
C ASP A 254 -14.31 9.44 1.33
N ALA A 255 -13.86 8.17 1.33
CA ALA A 255 -14.75 7.01 1.45
C ALA A 255 -15.61 7.08 2.72
N ARG A 256 -15.02 7.48 3.86
CA ARG A 256 -15.76 7.65 5.14
C ARG A 256 -16.83 8.73 5.02
N TYR A 257 -16.51 9.87 4.41
CA TYR A 257 -17.53 10.90 4.14
C TYR A 257 -18.60 10.42 3.13
N ASN A 258 -18.27 9.44 2.29
CA ASN A 258 -19.19 8.73 1.40
C ASN A 258 -19.91 7.53 2.07
N GLY A 259 -19.82 7.41 3.40
CA GLY A 259 -20.54 6.42 4.19
C GLY A 259 -19.86 5.06 4.33
N ALA A 260 -18.59 4.93 3.94
CA ALA A 260 -17.79 3.75 4.26
C ALA A 260 -17.45 3.71 5.75
N GLU A 261 -17.33 2.51 6.30
CA GLU A 261 -16.80 2.27 7.63
C GLU A 261 -15.33 1.81 7.53
N VAL A 262 -14.44 2.38 8.35
CA VAL A 262 -13.01 2.03 8.39
C VAL A 262 -12.69 1.36 9.72
N VAL A 263 -12.13 0.15 9.66
CA VAL A 263 -11.66 -0.58 10.83
C VAL A 263 -10.16 -0.77 10.72
N THR A 264 -9.40 -0.38 11.75
CA THR A 264 -7.97 -0.67 11.85
C THR A 264 -7.76 -1.89 12.73
N ILE A 265 -7.09 -2.91 12.20
CA ILE A 265 -6.69 -4.13 12.89
C ILE A 265 -5.17 -4.09 13.00
N ALA A 266 -4.68 -3.81 14.21
CA ALA A 266 -3.26 -3.65 14.46
C ALA A 266 -2.94 -3.85 15.96
N PRO A 267 -1.75 -4.36 16.30
CA PRO A 267 -1.31 -4.50 17.71
C PRO A 267 -1.14 -3.15 18.41
N ASP A 268 -0.72 -2.12 17.67
CA ASP A 268 -0.49 -0.77 18.17
C ASP A 268 -1.61 0.21 17.74
N TYR A 269 -1.79 1.27 18.52
CA TYR A 269 -2.66 2.39 18.15
C TYR A 269 -1.93 3.32 17.17
N SER A 270 -1.82 2.86 15.92
CA SER A 270 -1.07 3.53 14.86
C SER A 270 -1.68 4.89 14.45
N PRO A 271 -0.93 5.77 13.75
CA PRO A 271 -1.47 7.00 13.17
C PRO A 271 -2.77 6.81 12.36
N SER A 272 -2.93 5.68 11.67
CA SER A 272 -4.16 5.38 10.92
C SER A 272 -5.34 5.06 11.83
N ALA A 273 -5.11 4.47 13.01
CA ALA A 273 -6.16 4.11 13.97
C ALA A 273 -6.92 5.32 14.52
N ILE A 274 -6.27 6.49 14.61
CA ILE A 274 -6.88 7.76 15.06
C ILE A 274 -8.03 8.19 14.13
N HIS A 275 -7.96 7.77 12.86
CA HIS A 275 -8.92 8.14 11.83
C HIS A 275 -9.85 6.99 11.41
N ALA A 276 -9.82 5.87 12.13
CA ALA A 276 -10.74 4.76 11.92
C ALA A 276 -12.00 4.90 12.79
N ASP A 277 -13.07 4.23 12.39
CA ASP A 277 -14.32 4.15 13.17
C ASP A 277 -14.19 3.13 14.31
N GLU A 278 -13.34 2.12 14.13
CA GLU A 278 -13.01 1.12 15.15
C GLU A 278 -11.53 0.73 15.07
N TRP A 279 -10.90 0.54 16.22
CA TRP A 279 -9.60 -0.12 16.34
C TRP A 279 -9.78 -1.45 17.05
N ILE A 280 -9.32 -2.52 16.40
CA ILE A 280 -9.29 -3.87 16.96
C ILE A 280 -7.83 -4.18 17.31
N PRO A 281 -7.44 -4.14 18.60
CA PRO A 281 -6.14 -4.60 19.03
C PRO A 281 -6.03 -6.10 18.81
N ILE A 282 -4.89 -6.54 18.31
CA ILE A 282 -4.60 -7.95 18.05
C ILE A 282 -3.18 -8.29 18.51
N GLU A 283 -2.96 -9.52 18.97
CA GLU A 283 -1.62 -10.05 19.23
C GLU A 283 -0.82 -10.14 17.94
N MET A 284 0.47 -9.78 18.01
CA MET A 284 1.34 -9.71 16.84
C MET A 284 1.44 -11.08 16.15
N GLY A 285 0.99 -11.17 14.90
CA GLY A 285 1.05 -12.38 14.08
C GLY A 285 -0.04 -13.41 14.38
N ALA A 286 -1.09 -13.04 15.12
CA ALA A 286 -2.25 -13.89 15.37
C ALA A 286 -3.43 -13.60 14.41
N ASP A 287 -3.20 -12.81 13.36
CA ASP A 287 -4.19 -12.32 12.39
C ASP A 287 -4.94 -13.44 11.67
N ALA A 288 -4.28 -14.56 11.40
CA ALA A 288 -4.93 -15.73 10.82
C ALA A 288 -6.06 -16.27 11.72
N ALA A 289 -5.89 -16.28 13.04
CA ALA A 289 -6.92 -16.74 13.96
C ALA A 289 -8.14 -15.81 13.97
N LEU A 290 -7.92 -14.49 13.88
CA LEU A 290 -9.00 -13.52 13.75
C LEU A 290 -9.79 -13.72 12.43
N GLY A 291 -9.09 -13.86 11.30
CA GLY A 291 -9.73 -14.08 9.99
C GLY A 291 -10.51 -15.39 9.93
N LEU A 292 -9.94 -16.48 10.44
CA LEU A 292 -10.61 -17.79 10.52
C LEU A 292 -11.84 -17.75 11.42
N ALA A 293 -11.77 -17.07 12.57
CA ALA A 293 -12.91 -16.95 13.48
C ALA A 293 -14.02 -16.05 12.93
N ALA A 294 -13.67 -14.97 12.21
CA ALA A 294 -14.65 -14.19 11.47
C ALA A 294 -15.35 -15.06 10.41
N GLY A 295 -14.60 -15.88 9.68
CA GLY A 295 -15.15 -16.86 8.75
C GLY A 295 -16.05 -17.90 9.41
N GLN A 296 -15.68 -18.40 10.60
CA GLN A 296 -16.48 -19.33 11.40
C GLN A 296 -17.85 -18.72 11.76
N VAL A 297 -17.89 -17.46 12.18
CA VAL A 297 -19.14 -16.76 12.48
C VAL A 297 -20.01 -16.67 11.22
N LEU A 298 -19.44 -16.24 10.08
CA LEU A 298 -20.19 -16.14 8.82
C LEU A 298 -20.79 -17.48 8.39
N ILE A 299 -20.02 -18.56 8.49
CA ILE A 299 -20.45 -19.90 8.08
C ILE A 299 -21.52 -20.46 9.04
N SER A 300 -21.31 -20.32 10.35
CA SER A 300 -22.26 -20.84 11.36
C SER A 300 -23.58 -20.08 11.40
N GLU A 301 -23.57 -18.77 11.13
CA GLU A 301 -24.78 -17.95 10.98
C GLU A 301 -25.44 -18.11 9.58
N GLY A 302 -24.80 -18.81 8.65
CA GLY A 302 -25.30 -19.00 7.28
C GLY A 302 -25.23 -17.73 6.41
N THR A 303 -24.41 -16.75 6.80
CA THR A 303 -24.27 -15.44 6.17
C THR A 303 -23.00 -15.38 5.32
N TYR A 304 -22.98 -16.12 4.22
CA TYR A 304 -21.88 -16.11 3.25
C TYR A 304 -22.41 -16.31 1.83
N ASP A 305 -21.63 -15.87 0.84
CA ASP A 305 -22.01 -15.98 -0.57
C ASP A 305 -21.78 -17.39 -1.12
N LYS A 306 -22.80 -18.22 -1.00
CA LYS A 306 -22.78 -19.62 -1.48
C LYS A 306 -22.54 -19.72 -2.98
N ALA A 307 -23.05 -18.78 -3.78
CA ALA A 307 -22.89 -18.81 -5.23
C ALA A 307 -21.43 -18.53 -5.60
N PHE A 308 -20.84 -17.50 -4.97
CA PHE A 308 -19.43 -17.18 -5.13
C PHE A 308 -18.54 -18.36 -4.73
N LEU A 309 -18.77 -18.99 -3.57
CA LEU A 309 -17.95 -20.14 -3.15
C LEU A 309 -18.04 -21.31 -4.13
N LYS A 310 -19.22 -21.61 -4.67
CA LYS A 310 -19.40 -22.71 -5.64
C LYS A 310 -18.66 -22.43 -6.95
N GLU A 311 -18.68 -21.19 -7.43
CA GLU A 311 -18.16 -20.83 -8.75
C GLU A 311 -16.67 -20.44 -8.74
N GLN A 312 -16.23 -19.68 -7.73
CA GLN A 312 -14.95 -18.95 -7.74
C GLN A 312 -13.88 -19.58 -6.86
N THR A 313 -14.18 -20.68 -6.15
CA THR A 313 -13.25 -21.29 -5.19
C THR A 313 -13.14 -22.80 -5.38
N ASP A 314 -12.16 -23.39 -4.72
CA ASP A 314 -11.92 -24.84 -4.67
C ASP A 314 -12.73 -25.56 -3.59
N PHE A 315 -13.52 -24.84 -2.79
CA PHE A 315 -14.40 -25.40 -1.76
C PHE A 315 -15.35 -26.53 -2.18
N PRO A 316 -15.96 -26.52 -3.39
CA PRO A 316 -16.78 -27.65 -3.85
C PRO A 316 -15.97 -28.87 -4.33
N LEU A 317 -14.64 -28.77 -4.48
CA LEU A 317 -13.83 -29.91 -4.90
C LEU A 317 -13.81 -31.01 -3.84
N LEU A 318 -13.88 -32.25 -4.31
CA LEU A 318 -13.96 -33.43 -3.46
C LEU A 318 -12.59 -33.85 -2.93
N ILE A 319 -12.51 -34.09 -1.63
CA ILE A 319 -11.35 -34.60 -0.91
C ILE A 319 -11.69 -36.00 -0.40
N ARG A 320 -10.77 -36.95 -0.60
CA ARG A 320 -10.91 -38.32 -0.09
C ARG A 320 -10.58 -38.38 1.40
N SER A 321 -11.41 -39.08 2.16
CA SER A 321 -11.27 -39.17 3.62
C SER A 321 -10.16 -40.13 4.07
N ASP A 322 -9.71 -41.03 3.20
CA ASP A 322 -8.67 -42.03 3.50
C ASP A 322 -7.24 -41.49 3.40
N ASN A 323 -6.99 -40.51 2.52
CA ASN A 323 -5.65 -39.98 2.27
C ASN A 323 -5.55 -38.44 2.31
N HIS A 324 -6.67 -37.74 2.51
CA HIS A 324 -6.76 -36.29 2.60
C HIS A 324 -6.26 -35.52 1.35
N LYS A 325 -6.30 -36.17 0.19
CA LYS A 325 -6.01 -35.55 -1.11
C LYS A 325 -7.30 -35.33 -1.89
N PHE A 326 -7.29 -34.38 -2.84
CA PHE A 326 -8.36 -34.26 -3.81
C PHE A 326 -8.62 -35.58 -4.54
N LEU A 327 -9.88 -35.89 -4.81
CA LEU A 327 -10.27 -36.96 -5.72
C LEU A 327 -9.84 -36.57 -7.14
N ARG A 328 -9.00 -37.40 -7.75
CA ARG A 328 -8.43 -37.16 -9.09
C ARG A 328 -9.01 -38.10 -10.12
N GLU A 329 -8.93 -37.72 -11.40
CA GLU A 329 -9.38 -38.58 -12.50
C GLU A 329 -8.56 -39.88 -12.56
N THR A 330 -7.30 -39.86 -12.15
CA THR A 330 -6.47 -41.06 -12.00
C THR A 330 -6.92 -42.00 -10.87
N ASP A 331 -7.75 -41.54 -9.95
CA ASP A 331 -8.37 -42.39 -8.93
C ASP A 331 -9.63 -43.10 -9.47
N VAL A 332 -10.36 -42.44 -10.37
CA VAL A 332 -11.68 -42.87 -10.87
C VAL A 332 -11.57 -43.64 -12.20
N GLU A 333 -10.65 -43.22 -13.08
CA GLU A 333 -10.47 -43.75 -14.43
C GLU A 333 -9.10 -44.45 -14.59
N LYS A 334 -9.02 -45.43 -15.51
CA LYS A 334 -7.77 -46.17 -15.78
C LYS A 334 -6.69 -45.30 -16.46
N THR A 335 -7.10 -44.35 -17.29
CA THR A 335 -6.22 -43.46 -18.08
C THR A 335 -6.65 -42.00 -17.90
N GLY A 336 -6.68 -41.56 -16.64
CA GLY A 336 -7.04 -40.19 -16.27
C GLY A 336 -5.85 -39.24 -16.11
N ARG A 337 -6.15 -37.98 -15.80
CA ARG A 337 -5.18 -36.93 -15.49
C ARG A 337 -5.08 -36.66 -13.99
N GLU A 338 -3.88 -36.36 -13.52
CA GLU A 338 -3.62 -36.01 -12.11
C GLU A 338 -4.19 -34.64 -11.72
N ASP A 339 -4.36 -33.75 -12.70
CA ASP A 339 -4.82 -32.37 -12.54
C ASP A 339 -6.31 -32.18 -12.93
N GLN A 340 -7.08 -33.28 -12.98
CA GLN A 340 -8.53 -33.26 -13.18
C GLN A 340 -9.23 -33.64 -11.87
N PHE A 341 -10.05 -32.73 -11.34
CA PHE A 341 -10.77 -32.89 -10.08
C PHE A 341 -12.28 -33.06 -10.30
N TYR A 342 -13.03 -33.29 -9.21
CA TYR A 342 -14.46 -33.54 -9.26
C TYR A 342 -15.23 -32.69 -8.25
N PHE A 343 -16.44 -32.30 -8.63
CA PHE A 343 -17.52 -31.85 -7.75
C PHE A 343 -18.45 -33.02 -7.43
N TRP A 344 -19.28 -32.88 -6.40
CA TRP A 344 -20.44 -33.76 -6.21
C TRP A 344 -21.71 -33.09 -6.71
N ASP A 345 -22.39 -33.74 -7.66
CA ASP A 345 -23.72 -33.33 -8.09
C ASP A 345 -24.77 -34.03 -7.22
N SER A 346 -25.49 -33.26 -6.41
CA SER A 346 -26.52 -33.80 -5.51
C SER A 346 -27.75 -34.34 -6.26
N ALA A 347 -28.04 -33.83 -7.46
CA ALA A 347 -29.16 -34.29 -8.27
C ALA A 347 -28.85 -35.62 -8.96
N ALA A 348 -27.63 -35.75 -9.49
CA ALA A 348 -27.15 -37.00 -10.11
C ALA A 348 -26.62 -38.02 -9.09
N ASN A 349 -26.42 -37.61 -7.84
CA ASN A 349 -25.81 -38.39 -6.75
C ASN A 349 -24.51 -39.09 -7.18
N SER A 350 -23.64 -38.35 -7.87
CA SER A 350 -22.39 -38.87 -8.43
C SER A 350 -21.35 -37.76 -8.61
N PRO A 351 -20.05 -38.11 -8.69
CA PRO A 351 -19.00 -37.14 -8.96
C PRO A 351 -19.04 -36.68 -10.42
N VAL A 352 -18.91 -35.37 -10.64
CA VAL A 352 -18.86 -34.73 -11.97
C VAL A 352 -17.52 -34.01 -12.13
N LYS A 353 -16.89 -34.12 -13.30
CA LYS A 353 -15.59 -33.47 -13.57
C LYS A 353 -15.72 -31.96 -13.39
N ALA A 354 -14.86 -31.37 -12.55
CA ALA A 354 -14.74 -29.93 -12.42
C ALA A 354 -14.14 -29.35 -13.72
N PRO A 355 -14.74 -28.29 -14.31
CA PRO A 355 -14.18 -27.66 -15.50
C PRO A 355 -12.80 -27.07 -15.22
N ARG A 356 -11.91 -27.12 -16.21
CA ARG A 356 -10.54 -26.62 -16.11
C ARG A 356 -10.28 -25.33 -16.86
N GLU A 357 -11.09 -25.08 -17.89
CA GLU A 357 -10.91 -23.98 -18.84
C GLU A 357 -11.91 -22.85 -18.61
N THR A 358 -12.92 -23.07 -17.77
CA THR A 358 -14.00 -22.12 -17.50
C THR A 358 -14.44 -22.23 -16.04
N LEU A 359 -15.08 -21.18 -15.53
CA LEU A 359 -15.74 -21.16 -14.22
C LEU A 359 -17.22 -21.57 -14.32
N SER A 360 -17.77 -21.73 -15.53
CA SER A 360 -19.16 -22.16 -15.72
C SER A 360 -19.39 -23.54 -15.10
N LEU A 361 -20.30 -23.60 -14.12
CA LEU A 361 -20.55 -24.83 -13.36
C LEU A 361 -21.32 -25.88 -14.18
N PRO A 362 -20.86 -27.15 -14.21
CA PRO A 362 -21.52 -28.22 -14.97
C PRO A 362 -22.74 -28.80 -14.23
N CYS A 363 -22.91 -28.46 -12.95
CA CYS A 363 -23.99 -28.87 -12.06
C CYS A 363 -24.14 -27.82 -10.94
N ASP A 364 -25.04 -28.02 -9.99
CA ASP A 364 -25.01 -27.29 -8.72
C ASP A 364 -24.16 -28.06 -7.68
N PRO A 365 -22.87 -27.74 -7.52
CA PRO A 365 -21.97 -28.56 -6.71
C PRO A 365 -22.30 -28.47 -5.22
N ALA A 366 -22.21 -29.60 -4.52
CA ALA A 366 -22.37 -29.64 -3.08
C ALA A 366 -21.21 -28.94 -2.35
N LEU A 367 -21.52 -28.16 -1.32
CA LEU A 367 -20.53 -27.59 -0.39
C LEU A 367 -20.42 -28.40 0.91
N GLU A 368 -21.46 -29.12 1.29
CA GLU A 368 -21.52 -29.87 2.55
C GLU A 368 -21.95 -31.31 2.27
N GLY A 369 -21.57 -32.25 3.15
CA GLY A 369 -22.00 -33.64 3.08
C GLY A 369 -20.86 -34.65 2.92
N LYS A 370 -21.22 -35.92 3.14
CA LYS A 370 -20.36 -37.09 2.98
C LYS A 370 -20.94 -38.00 1.91
N TYR A 371 -20.12 -38.34 0.94
CA TYR A 371 -20.53 -39.09 -0.23
C TYR A 371 -19.61 -40.27 -0.48
N LYS A 372 -20.01 -41.18 -1.38
CA LYS A 372 -19.19 -42.33 -1.77
C LYS A 372 -18.86 -42.26 -3.25
N ALA A 373 -17.58 -42.24 -3.57
CA ALA A 373 -17.10 -42.28 -4.95
C ALA A 373 -16.56 -43.68 -5.28
N THR A 374 -16.91 -44.18 -6.47
CA THR A 374 -16.37 -45.42 -7.02
C THR A 374 -14.98 -45.17 -7.62
N LEU A 375 -13.98 -45.93 -7.20
CA LEU A 375 -12.63 -45.88 -7.75
C LEU A 375 -12.48 -46.81 -8.97
N LYS A 376 -11.39 -46.66 -9.73
CA LYS A 376 -11.10 -47.46 -10.93
C LYS A 376 -10.98 -48.97 -10.69
N ASP A 377 -10.73 -49.39 -9.44
CA ASP A 377 -10.67 -50.79 -9.02
C ASP A 377 -12.03 -51.35 -8.54
N GLY A 378 -13.09 -50.52 -8.59
CA GLY A 378 -14.44 -50.86 -8.15
C GLY A 378 -14.70 -50.66 -6.66
N SER A 379 -13.68 -50.31 -5.87
CA SER A 379 -13.85 -49.98 -4.46
C SER A 379 -14.58 -48.64 -4.27
N GLN A 380 -15.13 -48.43 -3.08
CA GLN A 380 -15.81 -47.18 -2.70
C GLN A 380 -14.96 -46.44 -1.67
N VAL A 381 -14.79 -45.14 -1.85
CA VAL A 381 -14.14 -44.26 -0.87
C VAL A 381 -15.08 -43.14 -0.44
N GLU A 382 -15.03 -42.79 0.86
CA GLU A 382 -15.75 -41.60 1.35
C GLU A 382 -15.06 -40.33 0.85
N VAL A 383 -15.84 -39.44 0.24
CA VAL A 383 -15.40 -38.13 -0.23
C VAL A 383 -16.27 -37.03 0.36
N ARG A 384 -15.66 -35.88 0.61
CA ARG A 384 -16.31 -34.69 1.16
C ARG A 384 -15.87 -33.46 0.38
N PRO A 385 -16.76 -32.48 0.11
CA PRO A 385 -16.33 -31.19 -0.40
C PRO A 385 -15.34 -30.53 0.58
N GLY A 386 -14.37 -29.78 0.06
CA GLY A 386 -13.41 -29.06 0.89
C GLY A 386 -14.06 -28.13 1.92
N PHE A 387 -15.18 -27.50 1.57
CA PHE A 387 -15.94 -26.64 2.48
C PHE A 387 -16.49 -27.37 3.71
N ASP A 388 -16.99 -28.59 3.54
CA ASP A 388 -17.51 -29.42 4.64
C ASP A 388 -16.42 -29.72 5.69
N ILE A 389 -15.23 -30.07 5.22
CA ILE A 389 -14.05 -30.32 6.07
C ILE A 389 -13.60 -29.02 6.73
N PHE A 390 -13.57 -27.93 5.98
CA PHE A 390 -13.14 -26.63 6.47
C PHE A 390 -14.07 -26.08 7.56
N LYS A 391 -15.39 -26.19 7.36
CA LYS A 391 -16.42 -25.83 8.35
C LYS A 391 -16.23 -26.61 9.65
N GLU A 392 -16.04 -27.93 9.57
CA GLU A 392 -15.77 -28.78 10.74
C GLU A 392 -14.50 -28.32 11.49
N MET A 393 -13.43 -27.98 10.77
CA MET A 393 -12.20 -27.45 11.35
C MET A 393 -12.43 -26.11 12.06
N LEU A 394 -13.18 -25.20 11.43
CA LEU A 394 -13.49 -23.89 12.03
C LEU A 394 -14.30 -24.02 13.31
N ASP A 395 -15.36 -24.84 13.30
CA ASP A 395 -16.18 -25.09 14.48
C ASP A 395 -15.39 -25.77 15.61
N ARG A 396 -14.44 -26.65 15.23
CA ARG A 396 -13.56 -27.31 16.19
C ARG A 396 -12.55 -26.35 16.80
N ASP A 397 -11.87 -25.52 16.01
CA ASP A 397 -10.64 -24.86 16.47
C ASP A 397 -10.73 -23.32 16.55
N TYR A 398 -11.64 -22.70 15.79
CA TYR A 398 -11.67 -21.25 15.56
C TYR A 398 -13.00 -20.59 15.90
N THR A 399 -13.74 -21.11 16.90
CA THR A 399 -14.84 -20.34 17.47
C THR A 399 -14.32 -19.01 18.04
N PRO A 400 -15.13 -17.93 18.10
CA PRO A 400 -14.70 -16.64 18.65
C PRO A 400 -14.05 -16.75 20.02
N GLU A 401 -14.54 -17.64 20.88
CA GLU A 401 -13.98 -17.89 22.21
C GLU A 401 -12.57 -18.48 22.17
N LYS A 402 -12.30 -19.44 21.27
CA LYS A 402 -10.98 -20.07 21.11
C LYS A 402 -10.00 -19.13 20.45
N ALA A 403 -10.42 -18.50 19.34
CA ALA A 403 -9.58 -17.56 18.63
C ALA A 403 -9.25 -16.32 19.46
N SER A 404 -10.15 -15.88 20.35
CA SER A 404 -9.86 -14.79 21.30
C SER A 404 -8.64 -15.08 22.19
N GLN A 405 -8.45 -16.34 22.61
CA GLN A 405 -7.28 -16.75 23.37
C GLN A 405 -5.99 -16.73 22.54
N MET A 406 -6.10 -16.84 21.21
CA MET A 406 -4.97 -16.83 20.29
C MET A 406 -4.58 -15.41 19.86
N CYS A 407 -5.58 -14.60 19.52
CA CYS A 407 -5.38 -13.28 18.90
C CYS A 407 -5.63 -12.08 19.83
N GLY A 408 -6.11 -12.30 21.06
CA GLY A 408 -6.38 -11.24 22.02
C GLY A 408 -7.63 -10.40 21.75
N ALA A 409 -8.22 -10.48 20.55
CA ALA A 409 -9.47 -9.80 20.24
C ALA A 409 -10.64 -10.40 21.03
N ASN A 410 -11.49 -9.55 21.62
CA ASN A 410 -12.66 -10.01 22.37
C ASN A 410 -13.64 -10.81 21.46
N PRO A 411 -14.25 -11.93 21.92
CA PRO A 411 -15.13 -12.75 21.09
C PRO A 411 -16.30 -11.98 20.44
N GLU A 412 -16.88 -11.00 21.14
CA GLU A 412 -17.95 -10.18 20.57
C GLU A 412 -17.44 -9.19 19.52
N THR A 413 -16.18 -8.77 19.62
CA THR A 413 -15.54 -7.95 18.58
C THR A 413 -15.32 -8.77 17.30
N ILE A 414 -14.93 -10.04 17.42
CA ILE A 414 -14.83 -10.97 16.28
C ILE A 414 -16.20 -11.14 15.59
N ARG A 415 -17.26 -11.39 16.38
CA ARG A 415 -18.63 -11.49 15.85
C ARG A 415 -19.09 -10.21 15.17
N ARG A 416 -18.81 -9.06 15.80
CA ARG A 416 -19.14 -7.74 15.24
C ARG A 416 -18.41 -7.50 13.91
N LEU A 417 -17.12 -7.82 13.82
CA LEU A 417 -16.34 -7.71 12.57
C LEU A 417 -16.95 -8.56 11.46
N ALA A 418 -17.26 -9.84 11.73
CA ALA A 418 -17.90 -10.73 10.77
C ALA A 418 -19.24 -10.16 10.27
N ARG A 419 -20.12 -9.72 11.17
CA ARG A 419 -21.42 -9.15 10.81
C ARG A 419 -21.30 -7.84 10.02
N LYS A 420 -20.30 -7.00 10.34
CA LYS A 420 -19.96 -5.80 9.53
C LYS A 420 -19.55 -6.20 8.12
N ALA A 421 -18.66 -7.20 7.99
CA ALA A 421 -18.22 -7.70 6.70
C ALA A 421 -19.40 -8.24 5.87
N TRP A 422 -20.33 -8.99 6.47
CA TRP A 422 -21.53 -9.46 5.77
C TRP A 422 -22.49 -8.33 5.36
N LYS A 423 -22.66 -7.33 6.22
CA LYS A 423 -23.47 -6.14 5.91
C LYS A 423 -22.90 -5.40 4.69
N ALA A 424 -21.58 -5.36 4.57
CA ALA A 424 -20.84 -4.73 3.46
C ALA A 424 -20.46 -5.71 2.33
N ARG A 425 -21.05 -6.92 2.28
CA ARG A 425 -20.74 -7.94 1.28
C ARG A 425 -20.76 -7.39 -0.15
N GLY A 426 -19.86 -7.87 -1.00
CA GLY A 426 -19.60 -7.32 -2.33
C GLY A 426 -18.71 -6.08 -2.33
N HIS A 427 -18.55 -5.37 -1.21
CA HIS A 427 -17.80 -4.11 -1.11
C HIS A 427 -16.89 -4.06 0.14
N VAL A 428 -16.43 -5.23 0.61
CA VAL A 428 -15.39 -5.32 1.65
C VAL A 428 -14.03 -5.23 0.98
N GLN A 429 -13.17 -4.33 1.47
CA GLN A 429 -11.81 -4.18 0.98
C GLN A 429 -10.82 -4.36 2.13
N ILE A 430 -9.79 -5.17 1.92
CA ILE A 430 -8.71 -5.39 2.89
C ILE A 430 -7.44 -4.72 2.37
N LEU A 431 -6.94 -3.77 3.14
CA LEU A 431 -5.72 -3.03 2.85
C LEU A 431 -4.57 -3.72 3.59
N VAL A 432 -3.99 -4.74 2.95
CA VAL A 432 -3.00 -5.64 3.56
C VAL A 432 -1.59 -5.05 3.71
N GLY A 433 -1.25 -4.05 2.90
CA GLY A 433 0.11 -3.51 2.86
C GLY A 433 1.15 -4.55 2.44
N TRP A 434 2.35 -4.47 3.01
CA TRP A 434 3.46 -5.43 2.80
C TRP A 434 4.04 -5.93 4.13
N ASN A 435 3.29 -5.79 5.23
CA ASN A 435 3.78 -6.22 6.53
C ASN A 435 3.46 -7.70 6.79
N SER A 436 2.39 -8.25 6.21
CA SER A 436 2.01 -9.66 6.37
C SER A 436 3.14 -10.59 5.89
N SER A 437 3.72 -10.32 4.72
CA SER A 437 4.81 -11.09 4.11
C SER A 437 6.11 -11.12 4.94
N LYS A 438 6.24 -10.25 5.95
CA LYS A 438 7.38 -10.18 6.87
C LYS A 438 7.24 -11.11 8.07
N TYR A 439 6.07 -11.72 8.24
CA TYR A 439 5.87 -12.81 9.19
C TYR A 439 6.22 -14.15 8.55
N TYR A 440 6.79 -15.05 9.34
CA TYR A 440 7.14 -16.40 8.87
C TYR A 440 5.91 -17.13 8.28
N HIS A 441 4.77 -17.02 8.96
CA HIS A 441 3.46 -17.56 8.54
C HIS A 441 2.52 -16.49 7.96
N GLY A 442 3.07 -15.45 7.34
CA GLY A 442 2.29 -14.37 6.71
C GLY A 442 1.35 -14.86 5.60
N ASP A 443 1.73 -15.94 4.93
CA ASP A 443 0.91 -16.64 3.93
C ASP A 443 -0.43 -17.11 4.51
N LEU A 444 -0.45 -17.64 5.73
CA LEU A 444 -1.68 -18.09 6.38
C LEU A 444 -2.58 -16.91 6.78
N MET A 445 -1.99 -15.78 7.18
CA MET A 445 -2.73 -14.55 7.52
C MET A 445 -3.41 -13.99 6.27
N GLU A 446 -2.67 -13.87 5.17
CA GLU A 446 -3.18 -13.41 3.88
C GLU A 446 -4.28 -14.34 3.36
N ARG A 447 -4.12 -15.66 3.45
CA ARG A 447 -5.15 -16.62 3.06
C ARG A 447 -6.42 -16.51 3.90
N ALA A 448 -6.30 -16.24 5.19
CA ALA A 448 -7.45 -15.98 6.06
C ALA A 448 -8.17 -14.66 5.69
N MET A 449 -7.45 -13.65 5.23
CA MET A 449 -8.04 -12.42 4.67
C MET A 449 -8.75 -12.69 3.34
N CYS A 450 -8.12 -13.46 2.44
CA CYS A 450 -8.74 -13.87 1.18
C CYS A 450 -10.02 -14.68 1.41
N LEU A 451 -10.03 -15.55 2.42
CA LEU A 451 -11.24 -16.27 2.85
C LEU A 451 -12.37 -15.30 3.19
N LEU A 452 -12.11 -14.26 3.98
CA LEU A 452 -13.12 -13.27 4.35
C LEU A 452 -13.69 -12.55 3.11
N LEU A 453 -12.85 -12.20 2.14
CA LEU A 453 -13.28 -11.62 0.87
C LEU A 453 -14.12 -12.61 0.04
N ALA A 454 -13.75 -13.89 0.01
CA ALA A 454 -14.50 -14.92 -0.69
C ALA A 454 -15.86 -15.19 -0.05
N LEU A 455 -15.92 -15.32 1.28
CA LEU A 455 -17.18 -15.52 2.03
C LEU A 455 -18.16 -14.35 1.85
N THR A 456 -17.64 -13.15 1.61
CA THR A 456 -18.45 -11.95 1.38
C THR A 456 -18.67 -11.63 -0.11
N GLY A 457 -18.17 -12.47 -1.04
CA GLY A 457 -18.29 -12.23 -2.48
C GLY A 457 -17.69 -10.90 -2.94
N SER A 458 -16.67 -10.39 -2.23
CA SER A 458 -16.13 -9.04 -2.47
C SER A 458 -15.00 -9.02 -3.52
N VAL A 459 -14.42 -10.18 -3.85
CA VAL A 459 -13.35 -10.26 -4.85
C VAL A 459 -13.91 -9.93 -6.24
N GLY A 460 -13.25 -9.01 -6.95
CA GLY A 460 -13.64 -8.62 -8.32
C GLY A 460 -14.77 -7.60 -8.41
N ASN A 461 -15.31 -7.17 -7.28
CA ASN A 461 -16.30 -6.10 -7.21
C ASN A 461 -15.61 -4.77 -6.85
N LYS A 462 -16.19 -3.68 -7.36
CA LYS A 462 -15.72 -2.31 -7.13
C LYS A 462 -16.13 -1.79 -5.75
#